data_AF-A0A1C6EWD4-F1
#
_entry.id   AF-A0A1C6EWD4-F1
#
_cell.length_a   1.000
_cell.length_b   1.000
_cell.length_c   1.000
_cell.angle_alpha   90.00
_cell.angle_beta   90.00
_cell.angle_gamma   90.00
#
_symmetry.space_group_name_H-M   'P 1'
#
loop_
_entity.id
_entity.type
_entity.pdbx_description
1 polymer ?
#
loop_
_entity_poly.entity_id
_entity_poly.type
_entity_poly.pdbx_seq_one_letter_code
_entity_poly.pdbx_strand_id
1 'polypeptide(L)'
;MVSGSLSSAEGSGGSSFTAPLSTYTEKFDELFPHYLSIGMTEEQYWDKDCTLVVAYRKAEELRINRRNQEMWLQGAYFYDALCRVSPILHAFAKKGAKPVPYLSEAYALTKEQVELREEEHSKGVYNKAKKMMEGFMVNHNKKIEGK
;
A
#
# COMPACT_ATOMS: atom_id res chain seq x y z
N MET A 1 8.18 29.55 42.03
CA MET A 1 6.90 29.96 42.65
C MET A 1 6.44 31.23 41.95
N VAL A 2 5.44 31.14 41.08
CA VAL A 2 4.80 32.30 40.44
C VAL A 2 3.32 32.19 40.75
N SER A 3 2.88 33.03 41.69
CA SER A 3 1.48 33.23 42.02
C SER A 3 0.89 34.20 40.99
N GLY A 4 0.07 33.69 40.07
CA GLY A 4 -0.75 34.49 39.16
C GLY A 4 -2.20 34.46 39.59
N SER A 5 -2.69 35.59 40.08
CA SER A 5 -4.02 35.80 40.65
C SER A 5 -5.17 35.48 39.69
N LEU A 6 -6.12 34.64 40.12
CA LEU A 6 -7.41 34.45 39.47
C LEU A 6 -8.37 35.55 39.93
N SER A 7 -8.78 36.44 39.03
CA SER A 7 -9.85 37.39 39.29
C SER A 7 -11.20 36.69 39.13
N SER A 8 -11.96 36.62 40.21
CA SER A 8 -13.35 36.17 40.22
C SER A 8 -14.22 37.11 39.40
N ALA A 9 -14.90 36.58 38.38
CA ALA A 9 -16.04 37.22 37.75
C ALA A 9 -17.27 36.34 37.98
N GLU A 10 -18.05 36.67 39.01
CA GLU A 10 -19.39 36.15 39.18
C GLU A 10 -20.31 36.78 38.14
N GLY A 11 -20.91 35.95 37.29
CA GLY A 11 -21.78 36.38 36.20
C GLY A 11 -22.68 35.26 35.72
N SER A 12 -23.81 35.12 36.40
CA SER A 12 -25.13 34.65 35.94
C SER A 12 -25.26 33.95 34.58
N GLY A 13 -25.80 32.72 34.61
CA GLY A 13 -26.82 32.28 33.65
C GLY A 13 -26.35 31.83 32.26
N GLY A 14 -25.92 30.57 32.18
CA GLY A 14 -25.81 29.85 30.92
C GLY A 14 -25.11 28.52 31.16
N SER A 15 -25.73 27.41 30.77
CA SER A 15 -25.13 26.07 30.80
C SER A 15 -23.89 26.05 29.88
N SER A 16 -22.77 26.57 30.37
CA SER A 16 -21.48 26.45 29.74
C SER A 16 -21.05 25.00 29.89
N PHE A 17 -21.04 24.25 28.79
CA PHE A 17 -20.16 23.10 28.68
C PHE A 17 -18.71 23.62 28.78
N THR A 18 -18.24 23.90 30.00
CA THR A 18 -16.84 24.12 30.26
C THR A 18 -16.18 22.77 30.09
N ALA A 19 -15.53 22.54 28.94
CA ALA A 19 -14.62 21.42 28.81
C ALA A 19 -13.67 21.44 30.02
N PRO A 20 -13.41 20.29 30.67
CA PRO A 20 -12.48 20.27 31.79
C PRO A 20 -11.17 20.88 31.33
N LEU A 21 -10.70 21.90 32.05
CA LEU A 21 -9.39 22.50 31.83
C LEU A 21 -8.35 21.51 32.33
N SER A 22 -8.12 20.45 31.55
CA SER A 22 -7.02 19.52 31.78
C SER A 22 -5.74 20.32 31.86
N THR A 23 -4.92 20.05 32.86
CA THR A 23 -3.62 20.72 32.97
C THR A 23 -2.76 20.35 31.77
N TYR A 24 -1.81 21.23 31.40
CA TYR A 24 -0.88 20.92 30.32
C TYR A 24 -0.15 19.60 30.58
N THR A 25 0.18 19.27 31.83
CA THR A 25 0.84 18.01 32.19
C THR A 25 -0.04 16.79 31.91
N GLU A 26 -1.31 16.79 32.35
CA GLU A 26 -2.25 15.70 32.06
C GLU A 26 -2.36 15.40 30.57
N LYS A 27 -2.37 16.44 29.72
CA LYS A 27 -2.40 16.29 28.27
C LYS A 27 -1.16 15.58 27.70
N PHE A 28 0.02 15.83 28.25
CA PHE A 28 1.24 15.17 27.81
C PHE A 28 1.25 13.71 28.26
N ASP A 29 0.82 13.44 29.49
CA ASP A 29 0.69 12.06 30.00
C ASP A 29 -0.31 11.24 29.18
N GLU A 30 -1.45 11.84 28.79
CA GLU A 30 -2.44 11.21 27.91
C GLU A 30 -1.86 10.84 26.53
N LEU A 31 -1.01 11.70 25.98
CA LEU A 31 -0.46 11.53 24.64
C LEU A 31 0.78 10.64 24.59
N PHE A 32 1.48 10.49 25.71
CA PHE A 32 2.74 9.75 25.77
C PHE A 32 2.64 8.31 25.23
N PRO A 33 1.62 7.49 25.58
CA PRO A 33 1.46 6.14 25.02
C PRO A 33 1.34 6.12 23.49
N HIS A 34 0.69 7.13 22.90
CA HIS A 34 0.57 7.23 21.45
C HIS A 34 1.94 7.43 20.80
N TYR A 35 2.78 8.31 21.35
CA TYR A 35 4.13 8.53 20.80
C TYR A 35 5.05 7.32 20.95
N LEU A 36 4.94 6.60 22.07
CA LEU A 36 5.59 5.30 22.22
C LEU A 36 5.17 4.32 21.13
N SER A 37 3.87 4.25 20.81
CA SER A 37 3.34 3.32 19.81
C SER A 37 3.85 3.57 18.38
N ILE A 38 4.16 4.82 18.04
CA ILE A 38 4.73 5.20 16.73
C ILE A 38 6.27 5.20 16.72
N GLY A 39 6.91 4.75 17.81
CA GLY A 39 8.35 4.51 17.89
C GLY A 39 9.18 5.68 18.43
N MET A 40 8.57 6.64 19.12
CA MET A 40 9.30 7.67 19.88
C MET A 40 9.71 7.10 21.24
N THR A 41 10.95 7.33 21.67
CA THR A 41 11.41 6.90 23.01
C THR A 41 10.97 7.87 24.10
N GLU A 42 10.95 7.42 25.35
CA GLU A 42 10.70 8.27 26.53
C GLU A 42 11.59 9.52 26.57
N GLU A 43 12.92 9.34 26.47
CA GLU A 43 13.87 10.45 26.48
C GLU A 43 13.59 11.47 25.36
N GLN A 44 13.20 10.98 24.18
CA GLN A 44 12.85 11.84 23.04
C GLN A 44 11.60 12.68 23.31
N TYR A 45 10.68 12.17 24.12
CA TYR A 45 9.41 12.82 24.44
C TYR A 45 9.52 13.82 25.58
N TRP A 46 10.27 13.48 26.63
CA TRP A 46 10.39 14.32 27.82
C TRP A 46 11.62 15.22 27.84
N ASP A 47 12.77 14.72 27.37
CA ASP A 47 14.07 15.37 27.61
C ASP A 47 14.66 16.05 26.37
N LYS A 48 14.24 15.65 25.16
CA LYS A 48 14.75 16.21 23.90
C LYS A 48 13.85 17.32 23.36
N ASP A 49 14.05 17.67 22.09
CA ASP A 49 13.32 18.75 21.43
C ASP A 49 11.81 18.48 21.42
N CYS A 50 11.04 19.38 22.05
CA CYS A 50 9.59 19.29 22.13
C CYS A 50 8.90 19.34 20.75
N THR A 51 9.56 19.87 19.72
CA THR A 51 9.03 19.92 18.35
C THR A 51 9.15 18.59 17.61
N LEU A 52 9.93 17.64 18.13
CA LEU A 52 10.13 16.31 17.52
C LEU A 52 8.82 15.54 17.36
N VAL A 53 7.88 15.77 18.28
CA VAL A 53 6.50 15.28 18.22
C VAL A 53 5.81 15.60 16.88
N VAL A 54 6.06 16.77 16.31
CA VAL A 54 5.49 17.18 15.00
C VAL A 54 6.06 16.32 13.88
N ALA A 55 7.35 16.06 13.89
CA ALA A 55 8.01 15.21 12.90
C ALA A 55 7.51 13.76 12.99
N TYR A 56 7.34 13.21 14.19
CA TYR A 56 6.79 11.87 14.40
C TYR A 56 5.34 11.75 13.91
N ARG A 57 4.49 12.76 14.15
CA ARG A 57 3.14 12.80 13.57
C ARG A 57 3.18 12.76 12.05
N LYS A 58 4.07 13.56 11.44
CA LYS A 58 4.20 13.56 9.99
C LYS A 58 4.71 12.22 9.44
N ALA A 59 5.65 11.60 10.14
CA ALA A 59 6.15 10.27 9.79
C ALA A 59 5.04 9.22 9.86
N GLU A 60 4.18 9.27 10.88
CA GLU A 60 3.05 8.34 11.00
C GLU A 60 2.03 8.53 9.88
N GLU A 61 1.67 9.78 9.52
CA GLU A 61 0.82 10.04 8.34
C GLU A 61 1.40 9.40 7.06
N LEU A 62 2.70 9.53 6.83
CA LEU A 62 3.37 8.92 5.68
C LEU A 62 3.33 7.38 5.74
N ARG A 63 3.47 6.78 6.93
CA ARG A 63 3.35 5.32 7.13
C ARG A 63 1.93 4.83 6.85
N ILE A 64 0.92 5.53 7.36
CA ILE A 64 -0.49 5.21 7.11
C ILE A 64 -0.80 5.30 5.62
N ASN A 65 -0.37 6.37 4.95
CA ASN A 65 -0.58 6.55 3.51
C ASN A 65 0.08 5.45 2.68
N ARG A 66 1.32 5.08 3.02
CA ARG A 66 2.01 3.95 2.36
C ARG A 66 1.24 2.64 2.56
N ARG A 67 0.85 2.34 3.80
CA ARG A 67 0.07 1.13 4.10
C ARG A 67 -1.27 1.12 3.37
N ASN A 68 -1.94 2.27 3.25
CA ASN A 68 -3.18 2.36 2.47
C ASN A 68 -2.96 2.02 0.99
N GLN A 69 -1.87 2.51 0.38
CA GLN A 69 -1.50 2.18 -0.99
C GLN A 69 -1.16 0.69 -1.15
N GLU A 70 -0.42 0.11 -0.21
CA GLU A 70 -0.10 -1.32 -0.18
C GLU A 70 -1.37 -2.19 -0.08
N MET A 71 -2.29 -1.83 0.81
CA MET A 71 -3.58 -2.52 0.97
C MET A 71 -4.45 -2.39 -0.28
N TRP A 72 -4.43 -1.24 -0.94
CA TRP A 72 -5.13 -1.03 -2.21
C TRP A 72 -4.59 -1.95 -3.31
N LEU A 73 -3.26 -2.06 -3.43
CA LEU A 73 -2.61 -2.98 -4.35
C LEU A 73 -2.94 -4.44 -4.03
N GLN A 74 -2.94 -4.81 -2.75
CA GLN A 74 -3.35 -6.13 -2.30
C GLN A 74 -4.82 -6.42 -2.68
N GLY A 75 -5.70 -5.44 -2.52
CA GLY A 75 -7.10 -5.52 -2.97
C GLY A 75 -7.22 -5.80 -4.46
N ALA A 76 -6.39 -5.16 -5.29
CA ALA A 76 -6.35 -5.41 -6.73
C ALA A 76 -5.91 -6.85 -7.05
N TYR A 77 -4.91 -7.39 -6.34
CA TYR A 77 -4.50 -8.80 -6.48
C TYR A 77 -5.60 -9.78 -6.08
N PHE A 78 -6.32 -9.51 -4.98
CA PHE A 78 -7.45 -10.34 -4.55
C PHE A 78 -8.60 -10.30 -5.55
N TYR A 79 -8.94 -9.11 -6.03
CA TYR A 79 -9.99 -8.92 -7.02
C TYR A 79 -9.68 -9.71 -8.30
N ASP A 80 -8.47 -9.58 -8.84
CA ASP A 80 -8.04 -10.33 -10.03
C ASP A 80 -8.07 -11.86 -9.80
N ALA A 81 -7.60 -12.32 -8.64
CA ALA A 81 -7.67 -13.74 -8.27
C ALA A 81 -9.13 -14.25 -8.27
N LEU A 82 -10.06 -13.51 -7.67
CA LEU A 82 -11.48 -13.87 -7.63
C LEU A 82 -12.08 -13.93 -9.04
N CYS A 83 -11.79 -12.94 -9.89
CA CYS A 83 -12.24 -12.94 -11.28
C CYS A 83 -11.71 -14.15 -12.06
N ARG A 84 -10.46 -14.54 -11.85
CA ARG A 84 -9.83 -15.70 -12.52
C ARG A 84 -10.40 -17.04 -12.08
N VAL A 85 -10.83 -17.16 -10.82
CA VAL A 85 -11.44 -18.38 -10.26
C VAL A 85 -12.97 -18.42 -10.51
N SER A 86 -13.58 -17.28 -10.83
CA SER A 86 -15.01 -17.15 -11.14
C SER A 86 -15.60 -18.19 -12.11
N PRO A 87 -14.90 -18.67 -13.16
CA PRO A 87 -15.45 -19.67 -14.08
C PRO A 87 -15.85 -20.99 -13.43
N ILE A 88 -15.24 -21.34 -12.29
CA ILE A 88 -15.58 -22.57 -11.55
C ILE A 88 -16.61 -22.29 -10.45
N LEU A 89 -16.61 -21.08 -9.90
CA LEU A 89 -17.44 -20.73 -8.74
C LEU A 89 -18.88 -20.32 -9.11
N HIS A 90 -19.18 -20.11 -10.40
CA HIS A 90 -20.52 -19.72 -10.82
C HIS A 90 -21.50 -20.91 -10.81
N ALA A 91 -22.75 -20.69 -10.39
CA ALA A 91 -23.77 -21.73 -10.16
C ALA A 91 -24.09 -22.60 -11.40
N PHE A 92 -23.81 -22.10 -12.60
CA PHE A 92 -23.99 -22.82 -13.87
C PHE A 92 -22.67 -23.05 -14.62
N ALA A 93 -21.56 -23.20 -13.88
CA ALA A 93 -20.27 -23.53 -14.47
C ALA A 93 -20.36 -24.81 -15.32
N LYS A 94 -19.84 -24.75 -16.55
CA LYS A 94 -19.81 -25.92 -17.44
C LYS A 94 -18.96 -27.02 -16.80
N LYS A 95 -19.40 -28.28 -16.93
CA LYS A 95 -18.65 -29.43 -16.44
C LYS A 95 -17.25 -29.45 -17.07
N GLY A 96 -16.21 -29.37 -16.24
CA GLY A 96 -14.82 -29.29 -16.69
C GLY A 96 -14.28 -27.87 -16.91
N ALA A 97 -15.00 -26.83 -16.49
CA ALA A 97 -14.47 -25.47 -16.45
C ALA A 97 -13.19 -25.42 -15.61
N LYS A 98 -12.15 -24.75 -16.14
CA LYS A 98 -10.86 -24.55 -15.47
C LYS A 98 -10.72 -23.08 -15.10
N PRO A 99 -10.03 -22.76 -13.98
CA PRO A 99 -9.77 -21.37 -13.64
C PRO A 99 -8.76 -20.81 -14.65
N VAL A 100 -8.80 -19.50 -14.84
CA VAL A 100 -7.68 -18.82 -15.49
C VAL A 100 -6.49 -18.87 -14.52
N PRO A 101 -5.28 -19.26 -14.95
CA PRO A 101 -4.10 -19.24 -14.08
C PRO A 101 -3.87 -17.86 -13.47
N TYR A 102 -3.29 -17.82 -12.27
CA TYR A 102 -2.91 -16.57 -11.63
C TYR A 102 -1.82 -15.82 -12.43
N LEU A 103 -1.57 -14.57 -12.06
CA LEU A 103 -0.52 -13.75 -12.66
C LEU A 103 0.84 -14.47 -12.56
N SER A 104 1.58 -14.46 -13.66
CA SER A 104 2.95 -14.97 -13.69
C SER A 104 3.96 -14.00 -13.06
N GLU A 105 3.60 -12.71 -12.99
CA GLU A 105 4.45 -11.62 -12.54
C GLU A 105 3.65 -10.58 -11.75
N ALA A 106 4.33 -9.82 -10.89
CA ALA A 106 3.72 -8.74 -10.11
C ALA A 106 3.23 -7.59 -11.00
N TYR A 107 2.29 -6.78 -10.52
CA TYR A 107 1.90 -5.53 -11.20
C TYR A 107 3.08 -4.57 -11.35
N ALA A 108 3.17 -3.93 -12.53
CA ALA A 108 4.11 -2.84 -12.75
C ALA A 108 3.52 -1.58 -12.11
N LEU A 109 4.27 -0.96 -11.18
CA LEU A 109 3.83 0.22 -10.44
C LEU A 109 4.39 1.52 -11.02
N THR A 110 5.47 1.43 -11.79
CA THR A 110 6.14 2.58 -12.42
C THR A 110 6.12 2.48 -13.93
N LYS A 111 6.24 3.62 -14.62
CA LYS A 111 6.28 3.65 -16.10
C LYS A 111 7.45 2.85 -16.65
N GLU A 112 8.63 2.98 -16.02
CA GLU A 112 9.83 2.21 -16.39
C GLU A 112 9.59 0.70 -16.30
N GLN A 113 8.90 0.21 -15.26
CA GLN A 113 8.53 -1.20 -15.16
C GLN A 113 7.54 -1.64 -16.24
N VAL A 114 6.64 -0.76 -16.68
CA VAL A 114 5.71 -1.04 -17.78
C VAL A 114 6.48 -1.14 -19.10
N GLU A 115 7.34 -0.16 -19.40
CA GLU A 115 8.15 -0.12 -20.62
C GLU A 115 9.09 -1.32 -20.72
N LEU A 116 9.80 -1.66 -19.64
CA LEU A 116 10.66 -2.84 -19.58
C LEU A 116 9.89 -4.13 -19.86
N ARG A 117 8.69 -4.27 -19.31
CA ARG A 117 7.84 -5.43 -19.58
C ARG A 117 7.39 -5.50 -21.03
N GLU A 118 7.01 -4.38 -21.62
CA GLU A 118 6.61 -4.33 -23.03
C GLU A 118 7.78 -4.69 -23.95
N GLU A 119 8.97 -4.19 -23.63
CA GLU A 119 10.20 -4.57 -24.33
C GLU A 119 10.49 -6.07 -24.19
N GLU A 120 10.48 -6.62 -22.99
CA GLU A 120 10.73 -8.05 -22.75
C GLU A 120 9.71 -8.94 -23.46
N HIS A 121 8.43 -8.54 -23.41
CA HIS A 121 7.37 -9.22 -24.15
C HIS A 121 7.62 -9.17 -25.66
N SER A 122 7.95 -8.00 -26.21
CA SER A 122 8.22 -7.85 -27.64
C SER A 122 9.43 -8.68 -28.11
N LYS A 123 10.51 -8.70 -27.31
CA LYS A 123 11.71 -9.53 -27.54
C LYS A 123 11.33 -11.02 -27.48
N GLY A 124 10.49 -11.42 -26.53
CA GLY A 124 9.97 -12.77 -26.40
C GLY A 124 9.17 -13.23 -27.63
N VAL A 125 8.26 -12.39 -28.11
CA VAL A 125 7.46 -12.65 -29.32
C VAL A 125 8.36 -12.78 -30.55
N TYR A 126 9.29 -11.85 -30.74
CA TYR A 126 10.24 -11.87 -31.84
C TYR A 126 11.09 -13.15 -31.85
N ASN A 127 11.66 -13.53 -30.70
CA ASN A 127 12.47 -14.74 -30.57
C ASN A 127 11.67 -16.01 -30.85
N LYS A 128 10.41 -16.06 -30.42
CA LYS A 128 9.51 -17.19 -30.71
C LYS A 128 9.22 -17.29 -32.20
N ALA A 129 8.91 -16.18 -32.86
CA ALA A 129 8.67 -16.12 -34.30
C ALA A 129 9.91 -16.57 -35.10
N LYS A 130 11.10 -16.09 -34.72
CA LYS A 130 12.37 -16.48 -35.34
C LYS A 130 12.60 -18.00 -35.26
N LYS A 131 12.44 -18.60 -34.08
CA LYS A 131 12.57 -20.06 -33.90
C LYS A 131 11.57 -20.86 -34.74
N MET A 132 10.34 -20.38 -34.87
CA MET A 132 9.34 -21.03 -35.72
C MET A 132 9.74 -20.98 -37.20
N MET A 133 10.23 -19.83 -37.68
CA MET A 133 10.70 -19.65 -39.05
C MET A 133 11.92 -20.53 -39.35
N GLU A 134 12.91 -20.56 -38.45
CA GLU A 134 14.07 -21.45 -38.57
C GLU A 134 13.65 -22.92 -38.65
N GLY A 135 12.75 -23.37 -37.77
CA GLY A 135 12.21 -24.73 -37.79
C GLY A 135 11.47 -25.06 -39.08
N PHE A 136 10.72 -24.09 -39.63
CA PHE A 136 10.06 -24.23 -40.92
C PHE A 136 11.06 -24.35 -42.07
N MET A 137 12.10 -23.51 -42.11
CA MET A 137 13.14 -23.55 -43.14
C MET A 137 13.91 -24.86 -43.13
N VAL A 138 14.30 -25.37 -41.95
CA VAL A 138 15.00 -26.66 -41.83
C VAL A 138 14.13 -27.81 -42.36
N ASN A 139 12.84 -27.82 -42.02
CA ASN A 139 11.91 -28.84 -42.52
C ASN A 139 11.66 -28.72 -44.02
N HIS A 140 11.67 -27.50 -44.56
CA HIS A 140 11.51 -27.26 -46.00
C HIS A 140 12.75 -27.71 -46.78
N ASN A 141 13.95 -27.37 -46.30
CA ASN A 141 15.21 -27.76 -46.93
C ASN A 141 15.37 -29.29 -46.99
N LYS A 142 15.04 -30.00 -45.89
CA LYS A 142 15.04 -31.47 -45.87
C LYS A 142 14.10 -32.10 -46.90
N LYS A 143 13.00 -31.43 -47.26
CA LYS A 143 12.05 -31.92 -48.29
C LYS A 143 12.56 -31.68 -49.72
N ILE A 144 13.42 -30.69 -49.93
CA ILE A 144 14.00 -30.37 -51.23
C ILE A 144 15.22 -31.26 -51.51
N GLU A 145 16.07 -31.51 -50.51
CA GLU A 145 17.25 -32.38 -50.64
C GLU A 145 16.91 -33.87 -50.72
N GLY A 146 15.71 -34.27 -50.29
CA GLY A 146 15.19 -35.64 -50.40
C GLY A 146 14.54 -36.00 -51.74
N LYS A 147 14.66 -35.14 -52.77
CA LYS A 147 14.26 -35.37 -54.17
C LYS A 147 15.48 -35.36 -55.06
#